data_AF-A0A3D5AS71-F1
#
_entry.id   AF-A0A3D5AS71-F1
#
_cell.length_a   1.000
_cell.length_b   1.000
_cell.length_c   1.000
_cell.angle_alpha   90.00
_cell.angle_beta   90.00
_cell.angle_gamma   90.00
#
_symmetry.space_group_name_H-M   'P 1'
#
loop_
_entity.id
_entity.type
_entity.pdbx_description
1 polymer ?
#
loop_
_entity_poly.entity_id
_entity_poly.type
_entity_poly.pdbx_seq_one_letter_code
_entity_poly.pdbx_strand_id
1 'polypeptide(L)'
;SIHRQPALETGFDGALVDAMAAALRAEDPGARAVPYMLSGGTDAKQFARLGIRCFGFSPLKLPADLNFSALFHGIDERVPVEGLQFGVRVLDRFLRQS
;
A
#
# COMPACT_ATOMS: atom_id res chain seq x y z
N SER A 1 -5.64 -9.02 27.83
CA SER A 1 -5.65 -10.32 27.11
C SER A 1 -4.71 -10.21 25.92
N ILE A 2 -3.85 -11.20 25.66
CA ILE A 2 -2.94 -11.21 24.50
C ILE A 2 -3.64 -11.94 23.35
N HIS A 3 -3.82 -11.27 22.21
CA HIS A 3 -4.37 -11.88 21.00
C HIS A 3 -3.26 -12.38 20.07
N ARG A 4 -3.23 -13.68 19.78
CA ARG A 4 -2.35 -14.26 18.76
C ARG A 4 -3.09 -14.33 17.42
N GLN A 5 -2.49 -13.78 16.37
CA GLN A 5 -2.96 -13.90 14.99
C GLN A 5 -1.82 -14.38 14.11
N PRO A 6 -2.08 -15.23 13.10
CA PRO A 6 -1.04 -15.71 12.20
C PRO A 6 -0.39 -14.56 11.42
N ALA A 7 0.86 -14.76 11.01
CA ALA A 7 1.47 -13.96 9.96
C ALA A 7 0.74 -14.23 8.63
N LEU A 8 0.70 -13.24 7.75
CA LEU A 8 0.13 -13.37 6.42
C LEU A 8 1.24 -13.20 5.39
N GLU A 9 1.32 -14.15 4.47
CA GLU A 9 2.24 -14.13 3.34
C GLU A 9 1.43 -14.27 2.04
N THR A 10 1.88 -13.61 0.99
CA THR A 10 1.27 -13.66 -0.35
C THR A 10 2.38 -13.46 -1.39
N GLY A 11 2.22 -14.04 -2.57
CA GLY A 11 3.13 -13.78 -3.69
C GLY A 11 3.01 -12.35 -4.21
N PHE A 12 3.96 -11.91 -5.03
CA PHE A 12 3.95 -10.60 -5.71
C PHE A 12 3.77 -10.80 -7.22
N ASP A 13 2.57 -11.23 -7.59
CA ASP A 13 2.21 -11.67 -8.94
C ASP A 13 0.71 -11.48 -9.22
N GLY A 14 0.37 -11.62 -10.50
CA GLY A 14 -1.01 -11.66 -10.98
C GLY A 14 -1.55 -10.30 -11.38
N ALA A 15 -2.71 -10.33 -12.04
CA ALA A 15 -3.32 -9.17 -12.69
C ALA A 15 -3.51 -7.98 -11.73
N LEU A 16 -3.80 -8.23 -10.46
CA LEU A 16 -3.97 -7.18 -9.46
C LEU A 16 -2.66 -6.44 -9.18
N VAL A 17 -1.54 -7.16 -9.04
CA VAL A 17 -0.20 -6.57 -8.85
C VAL A 17 0.23 -5.83 -10.12
N ASP A 18 -0.06 -6.40 -11.29
CA ASP A 18 0.25 -5.76 -12.58
C ASP A 18 -0.50 -4.43 -12.74
N ALA A 19 -1.79 -4.39 -12.37
CA ALA A 19 -2.61 -3.19 -12.39
C ALA A 19 -2.11 -2.13 -11.40
N MET A 20 -1.76 -2.51 -10.17
CA MET A 20 -1.13 -1.59 -9.20
C MET A 20 0.16 -0.98 -9.76
N ALA A 21 1.01 -1.81 -10.36
CA ALA A 21 2.28 -1.38 -10.91
C ALA A 21 2.09 -0.48 -12.16
N ALA A 22 1.08 -0.76 -12.99
CA ALA A 22 0.73 0.07 -14.15
C ALA A 22 0.21 1.44 -13.73
N ALA A 23 -0.66 1.50 -12.72
CA ALA A 23 -1.19 2.76 -12.19
C ALA A 23 -0.08 3.66 -11.62
N LEU A 24 0.90 3.08 -10.90
CA LEU A 24 2.09 3.80 -10.44
C LEU A 24 2.90 4.36 -11.61
N ARG A 25 3.19 3.55 -12.63
CA ARG A 25 3.98 3.96 -13.80
C ARG A 25 3.32 5.05 -14.64
N ALA A 26 1.99 5.12 -14.64
CA ALA A 26 1.26 6.16 -15.36
C ALA A 26 1.42 7.55 -14.72
N GLU A 27 1.59 7.63 -13.39
CA GLU A 27 1.81 8.90 -12.67
C GLU A 27 3.30 9.19 -12.41
N ASP A 28 4.15 8.16 -12.45
CA ASP A 28 5.61 8.25 -12.37
C ASP A 28 6.27 7.16 -13.27
N PRO A 29 6.74 7.50 -14.48
CA PRO A 29 7.34 6.54 -15.41
C PRO A 29 8.54 5.77 -14.87
N GLY A 30 9.24 6.32 -13.85
CA GLY A 30 10.37 5.67 -13.19
C GLY A 30 9.97 4.71 -12.07
N ALA A 31 8.68 4.66 -11.70
CA ALA A 31 8.22 3.87 -10.57
C ALA A 31 8.41 2.36 -10.78
N ARG A 32 8.97 1.70 -9.76
CA ARG A 32 9.13 0.25 -9.68
C ARG A 32 8.37 -0.27 -8.45
N ALA A 33 7.31 -1.05 -8.68
CA ALA A 33 6.62 -1.74 -7.61
C ALA A 33 7.49 -2.89 -7.09
N VAL A 34 7.62 -2.99 -5.77
CA VAL A 34 8.42 -4.01 -5.07
C VAL A 34 7.61 -4.62 -3.93
N PRO A 35 7.85 -5.89 -3.56
CA PRO A 35 7.20 -6.49 -2.40
C PRO A 35 7.65 -5.80 -1.11
N TYR A 36 6.72 -5.55 -0.21
CA TYR A 36 6.97 -4.93 1.09
C TYR A 36 6.25 -5.69 2.20
N MET A 37 6.99 -6.04 3.26
CA MET A 37 6.45 -6.68 4.46
C MET A 37 6.24 -5.63 5.56
N LEU A 38 5.01 -5.55 6.09
CA LEU A 38 4.65 -4.69 7.21
C LEU A 38 4.62 -5.53 8.50
N SER A 39 5.30 -5.07 9.56
CA SER A 39 5.29 -5.73 10.88
C SER A 39 3.98 -5.52 11.67
N GLY A 40 3.12 -4.60 11.21
CA GLY A 40 1.80 -4.32 11.74
C GLY A 40 0.71 -5.33 11.35
N GLY A 41 -0.49 -5.16 11.91
CA GLY A 41 -1.68 -5.91 11.55
C GLY A 41 -2.57 -5.13 10.58
N THR A 42 -3.20 -5.82 9.64
CA THR A 42 -4.21 -5.27 8.72
C THR A 42 -5.43 -6.19 8.67
N ASP A 43 -6.54 -5.68 8.14
CA ASP A 43 -7.78 -6.47 7.95
C ASP A 43 -7.60 -7.67 7.01
N ALA A 44 -6.52 -7.68 6.22
CA ALA A 44 -6.15 -8.83 5.39
C ALA A 44 -6.05 -10.13 6.20
N LYS A 45 -5.69 -10.08 7.48
CA LYS A 45 -5.67 -11.26 8.37
C LYS A 45 -7.04 -11.88 8.57
N GLN A 46 -8.10 -11.08 8.55
CA GLN A 46 -9.47 -11.58 8.65
C GLN A 46 -9.97 -12.06 7.29
N PHE A 47 -9.70 -11.32 6.22
CA PHE A 47 -10.11 -11.71 4.86
C PHE A 47 -9.42 -12.99 4.37
N ALA A 48 -8.17 -13.24 4.77
CA ALA A 48 -7.48 -14.48 4.45
C ALA A 48 -8.19 -15.74 4.98
N ARG A 49 -8.93 -15.64 6.10
CA ARG A 49 -9.74 -16.74 6.64
C ARG A 49 -10.92 -17.10 5.75
N LEU A 50 -11.33 -16.18 4.88
CA LEU A 50 -12.37 -16.36 3.87
C LEU A 50 -11.79 -16.83 2.53
N GLY A 51 -10.48 -17.10 2.44
CA GLY A 51 -9.81 -17.48 1.20
C GLY A 51 -9.54 -16.31 0.24
N ILE A 52 -9.68 -15.06 0.69
CA ILE A 52 -9.43 -13.88 -0.13
C ILE A 52 -7.94 -13.54 -0.09
N ARG A 53 -7.27 -13.57 -1.24
CA ARG A 53 -5.89 -13.08 -1.40
C ARG A 53 -5.90 -11.55 -1.36
N CYS A 54 -5.23 -10.95 -0.38
CA CYS A 54 -5.22 -9.50 -0.17
C CYS A 54 -3.85 -8.88 -0.44
N PHE A 55 -3.87 -7.62 -0.87
CA PHE A 55 -2.69 -6.78 -1.05
C PHE A 55 -2.96 -5.41 -0.44
N GLY A 56 -1.98 -4.87 0.29
CA GLY A 56 -2.05 -3.49 0.75
C GLY A 56 -1.65 -2.54 -0.38
N PHE A 57 -2.48 -1.55 -0.68
CA PHE A 57 -2.20 -0.55 -1.70
C PHE A 57 -2.70 0.82 -1.25
N SER A 58 -1.77 1.65 -0.78
CA SER A 58 -2.03 3.03 -0.34
C SER A 58 -0.97 3.94 -0.97
N PRO A 59 -1.11 4.28 -2.26
CA PRO A 59 -0.11 5.08 -2.96
C PRO A 59 0.02 6.45 -2.31
N LEU A 60 1.25 6.84 -1.99
CA LEU A 60 1.57 8.12 -1.38
C LEU A 60 2.98 8.52 -1.81
N LYS A 61 3.13 9.70 -2.42
CA LYS A 61 4.46 10.21 -2.80
C LYS A 61 5.08 10.95 -1.62
N LEU A 62 6.26 10.52 -1.21
CA LEU A 62 6.97 11.03 -0.04
C LEU A 62 8.28 11.72 -0.44
N PRO A 63 8.68 12.81 0.23
CA PRO A 63 10.03 13.35 0.15
C PRO A 63 11.05 12.29 0.60
N ALA A 64 12.24 12.31 0.00
CA ALA A 64 13.28 11.31 0.29
C ALA A 64 13.80 11.36 1.74
N ASP A 65 13.66 12.51 2.39
CA ASP A 65 14.11 12.82 3.74
C ASP A 65 13.03 12.63 4.82
N LEU A 66 11.79 12.31 4.44
CA LEU A 66 10.71 12.10 5.41
C LEU A 66 10.81 10.71 6.05
N ASN A 67 11.02 10.66 7.36
CA ASN A 67 10.89 9.42 8.13
C ASN A 67 9.41 9.05 8.31
N PHE A 68 8.81 8.49 7.27
CA PHE A 68 7.39 8.14 7.25
C PHE A 68 7.02 7.09 8.30
N SER A 69 7.92 6.14 8.60
CA SER A 69 7.65 5.10 9.59
C SER A 69 7.43 5.64 11.01
N ALA A 70 8.09 6.76 11.36
CA ALA A 70 7.91 7.42 12.65
C ALA A 70 6.59 8.21 12.76
N LEU A 71 5.90 8.45 11.65
CA LEU A 71 4.64 9.19 11.63
C LEU A 71 3.44 8.30 11.97
N PHE A 72 3.56 6.98 11.84
CA PHE A 72 2.48 6.05 12.19
C PHE A 72 2.12 6.19 13.69
N HIS A 73 0.92 6.69 13.97
CA HIS A 73 0.43 6.95 15.33
C HIS A 73 1.29 7.95 16.14
N GLY A 74 2.08 8.77 15.44
CA GLY A 74 2.86 9.84 16.05
C GLY A 74 1.98 11.04 16.42
N ILE A 75 2.48 11.90 17.31
CA ILE A 75 1.76 13.14 17.70
C ILE A 75 1.51 14.06 16.50
N ASP A 76 2.41 14.05 15.52
CA ASP A 76 2.40 14.91 14.34
C ASP A 76 2.29 14.08 13.04
N GLU A 77 1.39 13.08 13.08
CA GLU A 77 1.03 12.26 11.92
C GLU A 77 0.50 13.17 10.80
N ARG A 78 1.21 13.17 9.66
CA ARG A 78 0.89 14.03 8.52
C ARG A 78 1.45 13.45 7.22
N VAL A 79 0.95 13.99 6.12
CA VAL A 79 1.47 13.70 4.78
C VAL A 79 1.55 15.00 3.96
N PRO A 80 2.46 15.10 2.98
CA PRO A 80 2.44 16.22 2.04
C PRO A 80 1.15 16.23 1.22
N VAL A 81 0.58 17.41 1.00
CA VAL A 81 -0.66 17.57 0.23
C VAL A 81 -0.48 17.10 -1.21
N GLU A 82 0.65 17.44 -1.83
CA GLU A 82 1.02 17.00 -3.17
C GLU A 82 1.20 15.48 -3.24
N GLY A 83 1.71 14.89 -2.15
CA GLY A 83 1.86 13.45 -1.98
C GLY A 83 0.50 12.74 -1.94
N LEU A 84 -0.45 13.30 -1.20
CA LEU A 84 -1.82 12.81 -1.12
C LEU A 84 -2.54 12.95 -2.48
N GLN A 85 -2.41 14.09 -3.15
CA GLN A 85 -2.98 14.30 -4.49
C GLN A 85 -2.42 13.31 -5.52
N PHE A 86 -1.13 13.00 -5.46
CA PHE A 86 -0.53 11.93 -6.26
C PHE A 86 -1.19 10.57 -5.96
N GLY A 87 -1.33 10.23 -4.68
CA GLY A 87 -2.00 9.01 -4.23
C GLY A 87 -3.41 8.86 -4.79
N VAL A 88 -4.20 9.93 -4.74
CA VAL A 88 -5.57 9.95 -5.29
C VAL A 88 -5.58 9.66 -6.79
N ARG A 89 -4.68 10.26 -7.58
CA ARG A 89 -4.61 10.00 -9.03
C ARG A 89 -4.22 8.56 -9.35
N VAL A 90 -3.24 8.01 -8.64
CA VAL A 90 -2.84 6.60 -8.79
C VAL A 90 -4.03 5.68 -8.46
N LEU A 91 -4.71 5.93 -7.34
CA LEU A 91 -5.82 5.10 -6.90
C LEU A 91 -7.04 5.20 -7.85
N ASP A 92 -7.40 6.41 -8.28
CA ASP A 92 -8.49 6.61 -9.26
C ASP A 92 -8.19 5.89 -10.58
N ARG A 93 -6.95 6.00 -11.09
CA ARG A 93 -6.53 5.29 -12.29
C ARG A 93 -6.60 3.78 -12.12
N PHE A 94 -6.08 3.26 -11.02
CA PHE A 94 -6.14 1.83 -10.69
C PHE A 94 -7.58 1.32 -10.71
N LEU A 95 -8.50 2.00 -10.02
CA LEU A 95 -9.91 1.58 -9.93
C LEU A 95 -10.67 1.66 -11.27
N ARG A 96 -10.28 2.56 -12.18
CA ARG A 96 -10.91 2.70 -13.50
C ARG A 96 -10.36 1.76 -14.56
N GLN A 97 -9.17 1.20 -14.34
CA GLN A 97 -8.45 0.36 -15.29
C GLN A 97 -8.36 -1.11 -14.83
N SER A 98 -8.95 -1.44 -13.68
CA SER A 98 -9.05 -2.80 -13.12
C SER A 98 -10.29 -3.53 -13.59
#